data_AF-A0A286UT13-F1
#
_entry.id   AF-A0A286UT13-F1
#
_cell.length_a   1.000
_cell.length_b   1.000
_cell.length_c   1.000
_cell.angle_alpha   90.00
_cell.angle_beta   90.00
_cell.angle_gamma   90.00
#
_symmetry.space_group_name_H-M   'P 1'
#
loop_
_entity.id
_entity.type
_entity.pdbx_description
1 polymer ?
#
loop_
_entity_poly.entity_id
_entity_poly.type
_entity_poly.pdbx_seq_one_letter_code
_entity_poly.pdbx_strand_id
1 'polypeptide(L)'
;MSSFATVLDNHISPELRNETYIILQSIKTLHSDPRSRHLAVPETACAKLPLVDFLKANGIAFKIADEGKHEVLYWDRKEGTNCLGPRVIFRPDQNQTDKGELKTGLVIGSLKFEYEGINFVVYKITYVSNSVMGAQSVLYDFVFQDPTIQDPDSQETVGHNLISEVYRWAGSLKDEIWVFQNGSWSKDKDLWSSVRSASWDNLVLEPEFIDNLRRDTRTFFENSKIYQKLGVSWKRGLLLLGPPGNGKTETIKLLLKESKQSVLYVKSFTTDDGPEVGVHSIFEHARVNAPCILVIEDLDSLVTSGVRSFFLNEIDGLSQNEGILIIATTNHPERIDDAILNRPSRFDVKYNFDLPTESLRTTYALKWIQKIKSTEGESEPSDDSLSIKFTKSDSELADEITKGTEGWSFAFLKELFISFLLRVAHDKTRVLAEKSTALTETKFDEVLLNQMATLATQTSSKSGENNTDNDEGDPQKTPAQAARLALRRMMTTGRV
;
A
#
# COMPACT_ATOMS: atom_id res chain seq x y z
N MET A 1 33.56 7.70 33.72
CA MET A 1 32.38 8.35 33.11
C MET A 1 32.29 7.81 31.68
N SER A 2 31.23 7.07 31.35
CA SER A 2 31.11 6.33 30.07
C SER A 2 30.95 7.25 28.87
N SER A 3 31.57 6.92 27.72
CA SER A 3 31.54 7.66 26.44
C SER A 3 30.17 8.09 25.93
N PHE A 4 29.09 7.43 26.34
CA PHE A 4 27.73 7.81 25.92
C PHE A 4 27.30 9.21 26.43
N ALA A 5 27.79 9.63 27.61
CA ALA A 5 27.53 10.98 28.11
C ALA A 5 28.25 12.04 27.26
N THR A 6 29.47 11.72 26.81
CA THR A 6 30.31 12.61 25.99
C THR A 6 29.77 12.76 24.56
N VAL A 7 29.07 11.75 24.02
CA VAL A 7 28.41 11.83 22.72
C VAL A 7 27.11 12.65 22.78
N LEU A 8 26.33 12.53 23.85
CA LEU A 8 25.15 13.38 24.08
C LEU A 8 25.52 14.86 24.32
N ASP A 9 26.63 15.11 25.01
CA ASP A 9 27.14 16.45 25.33
C ASP A 9 27.48 17.30 24.09
N ASN A 10 27.72 16.66 22.94
CA ASN A 10 28.10 17.34 21.69
C ASN A 10 26.93 17.65 20.74
N HIS A 11 25.72 17.14 21.01
CA HIS A 11 24.57 17.25 20.07
C HIS A 11 23.32 17.90 20.67
N ILE A 12 23.41 18.32 21.93
CA ILE A 12 22.31 18.93 22.66
C ILE A 12 22.74 20.36 23.01
N SER A 13 21.97 21.36 22.58
CA SER A 13 22.32 22.76 22.85
C SER A 13 22.44 23.00 24.36
N PRO A 14 23.26 23.96 24.81
CA PRO A 14 23.49 24.22 26.24
C PRO A 14 22.20 24.47 27.05
N GLU A 15 21.11 24.88 26.41
CA GLU A 15 19.80 25.11 27.06
C GLU A 15 19.05 23.82 27.46
N LEU A 16 19.43 22.64 26.95
CA LEU A 16 18.76 21.35 27.21
C LEU A 16 19.38 20.53 28.36
N ARG A 17 20.35 21.09 29.10
CA ARG A 17 21.09 20.40 30.18
C ARG A 17 20.26 19.93 31.40
N ASN A 18 18.95 20.18 31.47
CA ASN A 18 18.24 20.19 32.76
C ASN A 18 17.26 19.05 33.07
N GLU A 19 16.75 18.26 32.11
CA GLU A 19 15.71 17.26 32.45
C GLU A 19 16.09 15.84 32.04
N THR A 20 16.43 15.60 30.77
CA THR A 20 16.88 14.29 30.28
C THR A 20 18.11 13.78 31.04
N TYR A 21 19.08 14.66 31.29
CA TYR A 21 20.30 14.32 32.03
C TYR A 21 19.97 13.92 33.48
N ILE A 22 19.08 14.63 34.16
CA ILE A 22 18.68 14.34 35.54
C ILE A 22 17.92 13.01 35.62
N ILE A 23 17.04 12.73 34.66
CA ILE A 23 16.29 11.46 34.59
C ILE A 23 17.27 10.29 34.38
N LEU A 24 18.17 10.40 33.40
CA LEU A 24 19.16 9.35 33.14
C LEU A 24 20.12 9.13 34.32
N GLN A 25 20.53 10.20 35.02
CA GLN A 25 21.32 10.08 36.25
C GLN A 25 20.52 9.41 37.38
N SER A 26 19.24 9.74 37.53
CA SER A 26 18.36 9.11 38.53
C SER A 26 18.20 7.61 38.27
N ILE A 27 18.01 7.22 37.00
CA ILE A 27 17.90 5.81 36.60
C ILE A 27 19.23 5.07 36.82
N LYS A 28 20.37 5.68 36.46
CA LYS A 28 21.70 5.12 36.78
C LYS A 28 21.92 4.94 38.29
N THR A 29 21.37 5.83 39.10
CA THR A 29 21.43 5.72 40.57
C THR A 29 20.58 4.55 41.08
N LEU A 30 19.44 4.26 40.45
CA LEU A 30 18.61 3.07 40.73
C LEU A 30 19.32 1.76 40.33
N HIS A 31 20.25 1.82 39.38
CA HIS A 31 21.00 0.69 38.85
C HIS A 31 22.51 0.82 39.09
N SER A 32 22.89 0.97 40.36
CA SER A 32 24.25 1.28 40.80
C SER A 32 25.29 0.15 40.66
N ASP A 33 24.90 -1.04 40.16
CA ASP A 33 25.87 -2.11 39.84
C ASP A 33 26.81 -1.62 38.72
N PRO A 34 28.13 -1.58 38.94
CA PRO A 34 29.11 -1.13 37.93
C PRO A 34 29.09 -1.93 36.61
N ARG A 35 28.50 -3.13 36.61
CA ARG A 35 28.33 -3.99 35.43
C ARG A 35 27.04 -3.69 34.66
N SER A 36 26.13 -2.91 35.23
CA SER A 36 24.94 -2.44 34.52
C SER A 36 25.36 -1.55 33.36
N ARG A 37 24.75 -1.78 32.21
CA ARG A 37 24.85 -0.95 31.02
C ARG A 37 23.47 -0.45 30.65
N HIS A 38 23.44 0.79 30.19
CA HIS A 38 22.23 1.51 29.82
C HIS A 38 22.34 1.88 28.35
N LEU A 39 21.38 1.45 27.55
CA LEU A 39 21.25 1.83 26.15
C LEU A 39 19.91 2.52 25.95
N ALA A 40 19.94 3.83 25.75
CA ALA A 40 18.75 4.65 25.53
C ALA A 40 18.46 4.80 24.03
N VAL A 41 17.22 4.52 23.62
CA VAL A 41 16.77 4.58 22.23
C VAL A 41 15.51 5.46 22.13
N PRO A 42 15.44 6.40 21.18
CA PRO A 42 14.26 7.23 20.99
C PRO A 42 13.11 6.44 20.34
N GLU A 43 11.90 6.64 20.87
CA GLU A 43 10.64 6.23 20.24
C GLU A 43 10.05 7.45 19.52
N THR A 44 10.12 7.43 18.19
CA THR A 44 9.59 8.53 17.35
C THR A 44 8.39 8.06 16.53
N ALA A 45 7.59 9.00 16.04
CA ALA A 45 6.45 8.71 15.16
C ALA A 45 6.88 7.99 13.86
N CYS A 46 8.09 8.26 13.36
CA CYS A 46 8.64 7.67 12.14
C CYS A 46 9.42 6.37 12.38
N ALA A 47 9.78 6.05 13.62
CA ALA A 47 10.56 4.87 13.99
C ALA A 47 10.16 4.35 15.37
N LYS A 48 8.93 3.83 15.49
CA LYS A 48 8.51 3.08 16.68
C LYS A 48 9.44 1.87 16.85
N LEU A 49 9.86 1.58 18.08
CA LEU A 49 10.66 0.40 18.40
C LEU A 49 9.72 -0.75 18.82
N PRO A 50 9.38 -1.71 17.93
CA PRO A 50 8.34 -2.71 18.22
C PRO A 50 8.90 -3.88 19.01
N LEU A 51 9.52 -3.59 20.16
CA LEU A 51 10.23 -4.58 20.97
C LEU A 51 9.30 -5.72 21.41
N VAL A 52 8.12 -5.42 21.93
CA VAL A 52 7.20 -6.45 22.43
C VAL A 52 6.78 -7.41 21.32
N ASP A 53 6.50 -6.89 20.14
CA ASP A 53 6.10 -7.73 19.01
C ASP A 53 7.27 -8.56 18.47
N PHE A 54 8.49 -7.99 18.48
CA PHE A 54 9.72 -8.73 18.19
C PHE A 54 9.91 -9.90 19.15
N LEU A 55 9.78 -9.67 20.46
CA LEU A 55 9.96 -10.71 21.48
C LEU A 55 8.94 -11.83 21.30
N LYS A 56 7.66 -11.48 21.09
CA LYS A 56 6.59 -12.46 20.82
C LYS A 56 6.88 -13.30 19.56
N ALA A 57 7.26 -12.65 18.46
CA ALA A 57 7.49 -13.33 17.19
C ALA A 57 8.69 -14.28 17.22
N ASN A 58 9.70 -13.99 18.05
CA ASN A 58 10.88 -14.83 18.22
C ASN A 58 10.76 -15.82 19.39
N GLY A 59 9.58 -15.94 20.01
CA GLY A 59 9.36 -16.87 21.14
C GLY A 59 10.17 -16.52 22.39
N ILE A 60 10.61 -15.26 22.53
CA ILE A 60 11.39 -14.81 23.69
C ILE A 60 10.43 -14.51 24.83
N ALA A 61 10.57 -15.26 25.93
CA ALA A 61 9.76 -15.04 27.11
C ALA A 61 10.11 -13.69 27.75
N PHE A 62 9.07 -12.90 28.04
CA PHE A 62 9.21 -11.65 28.78
C PHE A 62 8.20 -11.59 29.92
N LYS A 63 8.55 -10.83 30.95
CA LYS A 63 7.68 -10.53 32.09
C LYS A 63 7.56 -9.03 32.22
N ILE A 64 6.33 -8.54 32.23
CA ILE A 64 6.06 -7.16 32.63
C ILE A 64 6.23 -7.14 34.15
N ALA A 65 7.18 -6.34 34.63
CA ALA A 65 7.38 -6.16 36.07
C ALA A 65 6.80 -4.79 36.44
N ASP A 66 5.95 -4.78 37.48
CA ASP A 66 5.10 -3.68 37.98
C ASP A 66 3.63 -3.68 37.53
N GLU A 67 2.95 -4.82 37.61
CA GLU A 67 1.50 -4.80 37.86
C GLU A 67 1.24 -4.20 39.26
N GLY A 68 0.82 -2.93 39.32
CA GLY A 68 0.12 -2.39 40.49
C GLY A 68 0.72 -1.20 41.22
N LYS A 69 1.80 -0.55 40.73
CA LYS A 69 2.27 0.74 41.31
C LYS A 69 2.39 1.91 40.35
N HIS A 70 2.44 1.68 39.04
CA HIS A 70 2.42 2.74 38.03
C HIS A 70 1.62 2.23 36.83
N GLU A 71 0.90 3.14 36.16
CA GLU A 71 -0.02 2.81 35.07
C GLU A 71 0.69 2.00 33.96
N VAL A 72 0.20 0.78 33.83
CA VAL A 72 0.43 -0.27 32.82
C VAL A 72 1.18 0.16 31.55
N LEU A 73 2.22 -0.61 31.16
CA LEU A 73 2.82 -0.67 29.81
C LEU A 73 1.86 -1.19 28.72
N TYR A 74 0.55 -1.01 28.89
CA TYR A 74 -0.45 -1.28 27.87
C TYR A 74 -1.12 0.04 27.53
N TRP A 75 -0.65 0.65 26.46
CA TRP A 75 -1.55 1.41 25.61
C TRP A 75 -1.35 0.98 24.17
N ASP A 76 -1.93 -0.17 23.86
CA ASP A 76 -2.26 -0.54 22.50
C ASP A 76 -3.56 0.21 22.14
N ARG A 77 -3.47 1.27 21.33
CA ARG A 77 -4.67 1.86 20.72
C ARG A 77 -4.81 1.24 19.34
N LYS A 78 -5.90 0.49 19.18
CA LYS A 78 -6.46 0.05 17.91
C LYS A 78 -6.35 1.14 16.84
N GLU A 79 -6.04 0.67 15.64
CA GLU A 79 -6.01 1.38 14.38
C GLU A 79 -7.12 2.44 14.25
N GLY A 80 -6.72 3.64 13.83
CA GLY A 80 -7.63 4.70 13.40
C GLY A 80 -7.62 5.95 14.29
N THR A 81 -7.03 7.02 13.75
CA THR A 81 -7.24 8.45 14.06
C THR A 81 -6.46 9.11 15.21
N ASN A 82 -5.71 10.14 14.78
CA ASN A 82 -5.26 11.39 15.40
C ASN A 82 -4.83 11.40 16.86
N CYS A 83 -3.55 11.76 17.01
CA CYS A 83 -2.92 12.43 18.14
C CYS A 83 -3.91 13.24 18.99
N LEU A 84 -4.08 12.89 20.28
CA LEU A 84 -4.34 13.80 21.42
C LEU A 84 -4.56 12.99 22.73
N GLY A 85 -3.49 12.87 23.54
CA GLY A 85 -3.41 12.84 25.03
C GLY A 85 -4.17 11.79 25.86
N PRO A 86 -3.91 11.62 27.20
CA PRO A 86 -3.31 12.58 28.17
C PRO A 86 -2.25 11.93 29.14
N ARG A 87 -1.56 12.54 30.14
CA ARG A 87 -1.64 13.79 30.94
C ARG A 87 -0.24 14.34 31.32
N VAL A 88 -0.18 15.66 31.45
CA VAL A 88 0.94 16.46 32.00
C VAL A 88 1.09 16.24 33.52
N ILE A 89 2.33 16.21 34.00
CA ILE A 89 2.66 16.48 35.40
C ILE A 89 3.23 17.89 35.51
N PHE A 90 2.51 18.71 36.28
CA PHE A 90 2.75 20.05 36.83
C PHE A 90 3.77 20.99 36.15
N ARG A 91 3.26 22.19 35.80
CA ARG A 91 4.07 23.41 35.73
C ARG A 91 4.72 23.65 37.11
N PRO A 92 6.02 23.97 37.20
CA PRO A 92 6.52 24.65 38.38
C PRO A 92 5.84 26.03 38.39
N ASP A 93 5.07 26.27 39.45
CA ASP A 93 4.55 27.60 39.76
C ASP A 93 5.74 28.57 39.78
N GLN A 94 5.64 29.71 39.08
CA GLN A 94 6.75 30.66 38.93
C GLN A 94 7.13 31.36 40.25
N ASN A 95 6.45 31.04 41.35
CA ASN A 95 6.73 31.58 42.66
C ASN A 95 6.79 30.48 43.73
N GLN A 96 7.87 29.70 43.77
CA GLN A 96 8.38 29.21 45.06
C GLN A 96 9.80 28.63 44.94
N THR A 97 10.57 28.96 45.97
CA THR A 97 11.91 28.47 46.29
C THR A 97 11.90 26.96 46.57
N ASP A 98 11.81 26.12 45.54
CA ASP A 98 12.02 24.66 45.67
C ASP A 98 13.40 24.30 45.09
N LYS A 99 14.21 23.59 45.90
CA LYS A 99 15.61 23.23 45.67
C LYS A 99 15.80 22.11 44.62
N GLY A 100 15.25 22.28 43.42
CA GLY A 100 15.50 21.34 42.31
C GLY A 100 15.12 19.88 42.60
N GLU A 101 14.17 19.64 43.51
CA GLU A 101 13.64 18.30 43.75
C GLU A 101 12.56 17.98 42.71
N LEU A 102 12.75 16.87 41.99
CA LEU A 102 11.78 16.30 41.06
C LEU A 102 10.51 15.89 41.83
N LYS A 103 9.52 16.77 41.91
CA LYS A 103 8.13 16.42 42.25
C LYS A 103 7.40 15.96 41.00
N THR A 104 7.79 14.84 40.39
CA THR A 104 7.05 14.32 39.23
C THR A 104 6.82 12.82 39.32
N GLY A 105 5.56 12.42 39.13
CA GLY A 105 5.16 11.03 38.95
C GLY A 105 5.65 10.50 37.60
N LEU A 106 6.92 10.11 37.54
CA LEU A 106 7.49 9.41 36.40
C LEU A 106 6.63 8.16 36.14
N VAL A 107 5.98 8.07 34.97
CA VAL A 107 5.34 6.82 34.55
C VAL A 107 6.45 5.91 34.06
N ILE A 108 6.99 5.12 34.99
CA ILE A 108 7.98 4.09 34.70
C ILE A 108 7.22 2.77 34.62
N GLY A 109 7.24 2.15 33.45
CA GLY A 109 6.95 0.73 33.33
C GLY A 109 8.24 -0.02 33.02
N SER A 110 8.36 -1.25 33.52
CA SER A 110 9.51 -2.10 33.22
C SER A 110 9.13 -3.40 32.53
N LEU A 111 9.88 -3.76 31.49
CA LEU A 111 9.75 -5.01 30.75
C LEU A 111 11.04 -5.81 30.92
N LYS A 112 10.94 -7.03 31.47
CA LYS A 112 12.11 -7.89 31.70
C LYS A 112 12.10 -9.05 30.72
N PHE A 113 13.23 -9.32 30.08
CA PHE A 113 13.41 -10.46 29.17
C PHE A 113 14.87 -10.90 29.12
N GLU A 114 15.11 -12.12 28.68
CA GLU A 114 16.46 -12.64 28.45
C GLU A 114 16.68 -12.78 26.94
N TYR A 115 17.83 -12.32 26.45
CA TYR A 115 18.22 -12.43 25.06
C TYR A 115 19.72 -12.73 24.99
N GLU A 116 20.09 -13.78 24.24
CA GLU A 116 21.46 -14.30 24.15
C GLU A 116 22.16 -14.52 25.51
N GLY A 117 21.41 -14.98 26.53
CA GLY A 117 21.94 -15.22 27.88
C GLY A 117 22.13 -13.97 28.74
N ILE A 118 21.72 -12.80 28.23
CA ILE A 118 21.78 -11.52 28.94
C ILE A 118 20.37 -11.08 29.35
N ASN A 119 20.22 -10.69 30.61
CA ASN A 119 18.96 -10.17 31.15
C ASN A 119 18.84 -8.68 30.84
N PHE A 120 17.80 -8.32 30.08
CA PHE A 120 17.41 -6.95 29.80
C PHE A 120 16.23 -6.54 30.68
N VAL A 121 16.29 -5.30 31.15
CA VAL A 121 15.18 -4.58 31.77
C VAL A 121 14.98 -3.30 30.97
N VAL A 122 13.83 -3.18 30.31
CA VAL A 122 13.49 -2.02 29.51
C VAL A 122 12.58 -1.11 30.29
N TYR A 123 12.99 0.13 30.45
CA TYR A 123 12.21 1.19 31.05
C TYR A 123 11.66 2.09 29.96
N LYS A 124 10.35 2.34 29.98
CA LYS A 124 9.73 3.36 29.15
C LYS A 124 9.67 4.68 29.92
N ILE A 125 10.20 5.74 29.33
CA ILE A 125 10.25 7.07 29.93
C ILE A 125 9.49 8.04 29.01
N THR A 126 8.54 8.77 29.56
CA THR A 126 7.79 9.82 28.84
C THR A 126 7.97 11.14 29.56
N TYR A 127 8.42 12.19 28.85
CA TYR A 127 8.54 13.53 29.40
C TYR A 127 8.30 14.60 28.31
N VAL A 128 7.98 15.82 28.76
CA VAL A 128 7.79 16.98 27.89
C VAL A 128 9.11 17.73 27.83
N SER A 129 9.75 17.75 26.66
CA SER A 129 10.92 18.61 26.43
C SER A 129 10.44 19.96 25.91
N ASN A 130 10.84 21.06 26.56
CA ASN A 130 10.60 22.41 26.07
C ASN A 130 11.53 22.72 24.88
N SER A 131 11.29 22.10 23.72
CA SER A 131 11.80 22.59 22.44
C SER A 131 10.78 23.53 21.81
N VAL A 132 11.25 24.45 20.95
CA VAL A 132 10.47 25.54 20.31
C VAL A 132 9.21 25.03 19.57
N MET A 133 9.09 23.72 19.31
CA MET A 133 7.98 23.10 18.58
C MET A 133 7.10 22.14 19.41
N GLY A 134 7.25 22.07 20.73
CA GLY A 134 6.28 21.38 21.62
C GLY A 134 6.18 19.86 21.46
N ALA A 135 7.20 19.20 20.91
CA ALA A 135 7.19 17.75 20.67
C ALA A 135 7.42 16.94 21.96
N GLN A 136 6.58 15.92 22.18
CA GLN A 136 6.74 14.94 23.27
C GLN A 136 7.83 13.93 22.91
N SER A 137 8.74 13.62 23.84
CA SER A 137 9.81 12.62 23.63
C SER A 137 9.54 11.40 24.48
N VAL A 138 9.56 10.23 23.83
CA VAL A 138 9.46 8.93 24.49
C VAL A 138 10.78 8.19 24.28
N LEU A 139 11.34 7.65 25.36
CA LEU A 139 12.61 6.90 25.32
C LEU A 139 12.40 5.51 25.92
N TYR A 140 13.06 4.52 25.33
CA TYR A 140 13.28 3.21 25.95
C TYR A 140 14.71 3.16 26.48
N ASP A 141 14.90 2.92 27.78
CA ASP A 141 16.21 2.65 28.40
C ASP A 141 16.36 1.16 28.68
N PHE A 142 17.31 0.53 27.99
CA PHE A 142 17.63 -0.89 28.13
C PHE A 142 18.74 -1.06 29.15
N VAL A 143 18.43 -1.69 30.28
CA VAL A 143 19.36 -1.99 31.37
C VAL A 143 19.71 -3.46 31.36
N PHE A 144 20.99 -3.76 31.25
CA PHE A 144 21.47 -5.14 31.24
C PHE A 144 22.85 -5.28 31.86
N GLN A 145 23.16 -6.47 32.37
CA GLN A 145 24.51 -6.82 32.81
C GLN A 145 25.26 -7.38 31.62
N ASP A 146 26.26 -6.67 31.12
CA ASP A 146 27.10 -7.16 30.02
C ASP A 146 28.38 -7.82 30.57
N PRO A 147 28.49 -9.15 30.52
CA PRO A 147 29.69 -9.84 30.98
C PRO A 147 30.83 -9.84 29.93
N THR A 148 30.56 -9.42 28.70
CA THR A 148 31.48 -9.49 27.55
C THR A 148 32.30 -8.21 27.34
N ILE A 149 31.89 -7.10 27.96
CA ILE A 149 32.56 -5.80 27.80
C ILE A 149 33.90 -5.77 28.55
N GLN A 150 34.98 -5.72 27.78
CA GLN A 150 36.33 -5.35 28.25
C GLN A 150 36.56 -3.83 28.17
N ASP A 151 35.91 -3.14 27.23
CA ASP A 151 35.97 -1.69 27.01
C ASP A 151 34.57 -1.05 27.14
N PRO A 152 34.32 -0.19 28.15
CA PRO A 152 33.05 0.51 28.37
C PRO A 152 32.53 1.34 27.19
N ASP A 153 33.39 1.66 26.21
CA ASP A 153 33.08 2.54 25.08
C ASP A 153 32.85 1.79 23.75
N SER A 154 32.92 0.45 23.76
CA SER A 154 32.63 -0.37 22.58
C SER A 154 31.15 -0.31 22.18
N GLN A 155 30.89 -0.08 20.89
CA GLN A 155 29.54 -0.10 20.30
C GLN A 155 29.08 -1.49 19.85
N GLU A 156 29.96 -2.50 19.89
CA GLU A 156 29.65 -3.89 19.53
C GLU A 156 29.17 -4.68 20.76
N THR A 157 28.00 -4.33 21.29
CA THR A 157 27.41 -5.05 22.43
C THR A 157 26.16 -5.82 22.02
N VAL A 158 25.81 -6.87 22.77
CA VAL A 158 24.57 -7.65 22.59
C VAL A 158 23.34 -6.73 22.60
N GLY A 159 23.35 -5.66 23.40
CA GLY A 159 22.31 -4.64 23.41
C GLY A 159 22.19 -3.89 22.08
N HIS A 160 23.31 -3.43 21.49
CA HIS A 160 23.28 -2.76 20.17
C HIS A 160 22.84 -3.71 19.05
N ASN A 161 23.26 -4.99 19.11
CA ASN A 161 22.82 -6.02 18.18
C ASN A 161 21.31 -6.27 18.31
N LEU A 162 20.78 -6.41 19.53
CA LEU A 162 19.36 -6.55 19.79
C LEU A 162 18.56 -5.39 19.19
N ILE A 163 18.95 -4.14 19.45
CA ILE A 163 18.24 -2.97 18.90
C ILE A 163 18.29 -2.98 17.37
N SER A 164 19.45 -3.30 16.80
CA SER A 164 19.62 -3.43 15.35
C SER A 164 18.72 -4.52 14.78
N GLU A 165 18.60 -5.67 15.45
CA GLU A 165 17.71 -6.76 15.05
C GLU A 165 16.24 -6.38 15.20
N VAL A 166 15.85 -5.71 16.28
CA VAL A 166 14.49 -5.21 16.47
C VAL A 166 14.13 -4.24 15.35
N TYR A 167 15.02 -3.31 14.98
CA TYR A 167 14.80 -2.39 13.86
C TYR A 167 14.81 -3.09 12.51
N ARG A 168 15.70 -4.06 12.27
CA ARG A 168 15.67 -4.89 11.04
C ARG A 168 14.37 -5.69 10.94
N TRP A 169 13.92 -6.27 12.04
CA TRP A 169 12.65 -6.98 12.13
C TRP A 169 11.45 -6.05 12.00
N ALA A 170 11.53 -4.83 12.54
CA ALA A 170 10.54 -3.78 12.33
C ALA A 170 10.47 -3.38 10.85
N GLY A 171 11.61 -3.21 10.20
CA GLY A 171 11.73 -2.91 8.77
C GLY A 171 11.37 -4.09 7.87
N SER A 172 11.45 -5.33 8.38
CA SER A 172 11.03 -6.50 7.61
C SER A 172 9.52 -6.52 7.42
N LEU A 173 9.10 -6.76 6.18
CA LEU A 173 7.70 -7.00 5.83
C LEU A 173 7.29 -8.37 6.37
N LYS A 174 6.43 -8.40 7.38
CA LYS A 174 5.92 -9.62 8.02
C LYS A 174 4.48 -9.82 7.55
N ASP A 175 4.32 -10.49 6.42
CA ASP A 175 3.02 -10.68 5.77
C ASP A 175 2.27 -9.34 5.56
N GLU A 176 3.02 -8.32 5.18
CA GLU A 176 2.58 -6.93 5.02
C GLU A 176 3.12 -6.36 3.70
N ILE A 177 2.53 -5.26 3.21
CA ILE A 177 3.02 -4.47 2.08
C ILE A 177 3.22 -3.03 2.55
N TRP A 178 4.30 -2.37 2.13
CA TRP A 178 4.49 -0.94 2.39
C TRP A 178 3.51 -0.14 1.53
N VAL A 179 2.76 0.78 2.14
CA VAL A 179 1.83 1.68 1.46
C VAL A 179 2.18 3.12 1.80
N PHE A 180 2.35 3.95 0.76
CA PHE A 180 2.52 5.39 0.93
C PHE A 180 1.20 6.11 0.70
N GLN A 181 0.73 6.83 1.72
CA GLN A 181 -0.47 7.66 1.67
C GLN A 181 -0.38 8.76 2.74
N ASN A 182 -0.96 9.93 2.47
CA ASN A 182 -1.00 11.07 3.40
C ASN A 182 0.40 11.44 3.95
N GLY A 183 1.40 11.50 3.08
CA GLY A 183 2.76 11.91 3.43
C GLY A 183 3.59 10.91 4.23
N SER A 184 3.14 9.67 4.42
CA SER A 184 3.89 8.69 5.20
C SER A 184 3.80 7.26 4.67
N TRP A 185 4.83 6.46 4.96
CA TRP A 185 4.84 5.02 4.75
C TRP A 185 4.22 4.30 5.94
N SER A 186 3.27 3.41 5.67
CA SER A 186 2.68 2.50 6.64
C SER A 186 2.69 1.07 6.10
N LYS A 187 2.44 0.10 6.98
CA LYS A 187 2.33 -1.30 6.60
C LYS A 187 0.87 -1.68 6.49
N ASP A 188 0.51 -2.38 5.41
CA ASP A 188 -0.87 -2.76 5.09
C ASP A 188 -0.97 -4.28 4.96
N LYS A 189 -1.57 -4.91 5.98
CA LYS A 189 -1.80 -6.36 6.05
C LYS A 189 -3.02 -6.79 5.24
N ASP A 190 -4.01 -5.92 5.08
CA ASP A 190 -5.22 -6.20 4.30
C ASP A 190 -4.87 -6.25 2.81
N LEU A 191 -4.05 -5.32 2.34
CA LEU A 191 -3.52 -5.34 0.98
C LEU A 191 -2.67 -6.59 0.74
N TRP A 192 -1.81 -6.97 1.68
CA TRP A 192 -1.05 -8.22 1.58
C TRP A 192 -1.97 -9.44 1.46
N SER A 193 -3.01 -9.52 2.31
CA SER A 193 -3.99 -10.61 2.29
C SER A 193 -4.77 -10.66 0.99
N SER A 194 -5.13 -9.50 0.43
CA SER A 194 -5.76 -9.39 -0.89
C SER A 194 -4.85 -9.87 -2.02
N VAL A 195 -3.55 -9.54 -1.96
CA VAL A 195 -2.56 -10.04 -2.93
C VAL A 195 -2.42 -11.56 -2.83
N ARG A 196 -2.40 -12.13 -1.62
CA ARG A 196 -2.29 -13.58 -1.43
C ARG A 196 -3.50 -14.36 -1.94
N SER A 197 -4.70 -13.79 -1.85
CA SER A 197 -5.93 -14.45 -2.31
C SER A 197 -6.15 -14.38 -3.83
N ALA A 198 -5.40 -13.55 -4.56
CA ALA A 198 -5.53 -13.43 -6.02
C ALA A 198 -5.18 -14.76 -6.74
N SER A 199 -5.89 -15.08 -7.82
CA SER A 199 -5.60 -16.24 -8.69
C SER A 199 -5.64 -15.86 -10.18
N TRP A 200 -4.71 -16.40 -10.96
CA TRP A 200 -4.68 -16.24 -12.42
C TRP A 200 -5.93 -16.81 -13.09
N ASP A 201 -6.60 -17.78 -12.47
CA ASP A 201 -7.83 -18.37 -13.00
C ASP A 201 -8.99 -17.36 -13.11
N ASN A 202 -8.93 -16.31 -12.29
CA ASN A 202 -9.92 -15.23 -12.26
C ASN A 202 -9.69 -14.19 -13.37
N LEU A 203 -8.56 -14.26 -14.06
CA LEU A 203 -8.21 -13.35 -15.14
C LEU A 203 -8.48 -14.02 -16.49
N VAL A 204 -9.06 -13.27 -17.43
CA VAL A 204 -9.29 -13.73 -18.80
C VAL A 204 -8.51 -12.79 -19.71
N LEU A 205 -7.30 -13.19 -20.05
CA LEU A 205 -6.43 -12.50 -21.01
C LEU A 205 -5.76 -13.55 -21.88
N GLU A 206 -5.15 -13.09 -22.98
CA GLU A 206 -4.40 -13.97 -23.86
C GLU A 206 -3.23 -14.65 -23.09
N PRO A 207 -3.05 -15.98 -23.21
CA PRO A 207 -2.02 -16.69 -22.46
C PRO A 207 -0.61 -16.15 -22.72
N GLU A 208 -0.29 -15.84 -23.98
CA GLU A 208 1.02 -15.27 -24.35
C GLU A 208 1.26 -13.90 -23.71
N PHE A 209 0.20 -13.08 -23.58
CA PHE A 209 0.27 -11.78 -22.91
C PHE A 209 0.63 -11.95 -21.43
N ILE A 210 -0.03 -12.89 -20.73
CA ILE A 210 0.26 -13.22 -19.33
C ILE A 210 1.69 -13.74 -19.17
N ASP A 211 2.12 -14.66 -20.03
CA ASP A 211 3.44 -15.28 -19.94
C ASP A 211 4.57 -14.28 -20.18
N ASN A 212 4.42 -13.38 -21.15
CA ASN A 212 5.38 -12.30 -21.40
C ASN A 212 5.51 -11.39 -20.18
N LEU A 213 4.38 -11.00 -19.59
CA LEU A 213 4.33 -10.10 -18.45
C LEU A 213 4.98 -10.72 -17.20
N ARG A 214 4.68 -11.99 -16.91
CA ARG A 214 5.32 -12.77 -15.83
C ARG A 214 6.81 -12.94 -16.07
N ARG A 215 7.22 -13.23 -17.31
CA ARG A 215 8.63 -13.37 -17.69
C ARG A 215 9.39 -12.07 -17.47
N ASP A 216 8.87 -10.94 -17.89
CA ASP A 216 9.56 -9.65 -17.77
C ASP A 216 9.77 -9.24 -16.31
N THR A 217 8.79 -9.47 -15.44
CA THR A 217 8.93 -9.24 -14.00
C THR A 217 9.95 -10.19 -13.37
N ARG A 218 9.85 -11.50 -13.66
CA ARG A 218 10.71 -12.53 -13.04
C ARG A 218 12.17 -12.39 -13.49
N THR A 219 12.39 -12.31 -14.81
CA THR A 219 13.74 -12.27 -15.39
C THR A 219 14.50 -11.00 -15.04
N PHE A 220 13.82 -9.88 -14.78
CA PHE A 220 14.46 -8.67 -14.28
C PHE A 220 15.27 -8.93 -13.01
N PHE A 221 14.69 -9.64 -12.04
CA PHE A 221 15.38 -9.95 -10.78
C PHE A 221 16.41 -11.07 -10.92
N GLU A 222 16.13 -12.09 -11.73
CA GLU A 222 17.06 -13.21 -11.99
C GLU A 222 18.35 -12.76 -12.68
N ASN A 223 18.28 -11.70 -13.50
CA ASN A 223 19.38 -11.25 -14.35
C ASN A 223 20.24 -10.12 -13.74
N SER A 224 20.14 -9.84 -12.44
CA SER A 224 20.91 -8.76 -11.78
C SER A 224 22.42 -8.80 -12.08
N LYS A 225 23.03 -10.00 -12.08
CA LYS A 225 24.44 -10.21 -12.41
C LYS A 225 24.79 -9.87 -13.87
N ILE A 226 23.83 -10.01 -14.78
CA ILE A 226 24.01 -9.67 -16.20
C ILE A 226 24.08 -8.15 -16.36
N TYR A 227 23.18 -7.42 -15.70
CA TYR A 227 23.20 -5.95 -15.68
C TYR A 227 24.56 -5.42 -15.19
N GLN A 228 25.05 -5.95 -14.07
CA GLN A 228 26.36 -5.60 -13.51
C GLN A 228 27.52 -5.87 -14.47
N LYS A 229 27.54 -7.05 -15.12
CA LYS A 229 28.58 -7.41 -16.10
C LYS A 229 28.59 -6.52 -17.33
N LEU A 230 27.42 -6.05 -17.76
CA LEU A 230 27.28 -5.18 -18.93
C LEU A 230 27.50 -3.69 -18.59
N GLY A 231 27.63 -3.33 -17.30
CA GLY A 231 27.79 -1.94 -16.87
C GLY A 231 26.56 -1.08 -17.12
N VAL A 232 25.37 -1.70 -17.18
CA VAL A 232 24.08 -1.01 -17.37
C VAL A 232 23.30 -0.98 -16.07
N SER A 233 22.57 0.11 -15.82
CA SER A 233 21.81 0.27 -14.57
C SER A 233 20.74 -0.80 -14.42
N TRP A 234 20.71 -1.47 -13.27
CA TRP A 234 19.73 -2.51 -12.96
C TRP A 234 18.41 -1.91 -12.49
N LYS A 235 17.75 -1.16 -13.38
CA LYS A 235 16.41 -0.62 -13.19
C LYS A 235 15.52 -0.95 -14.39
N ARG A 236 14.21 -1.02 -14.17
CA ARG A 236 13.24 -1.25 -15.26
C ARG A 236 11.89 -0.67 -14.89
N GLY A 237 11.19 -0.10 -15.87
CA GLY A 237 9.78 0.31 -15.73
C GLY A 237 8.86 -0.51 -16.64
N LEU A 238 7.78 -1.03 -16.07
CA LEU A 238 6.63 -1.61 -16.76
C LEU A 238 5.45 -0.63 -16.68
N LEU A 239 4.83 -0.33 -17.82
CA LEU A 239 3.65 0.53 -17.87
C LEU A 239 2.45 -0.24 -18.42
N LEU A 240 1.40 -0.39 -17.61
CA LEU A 240 0.13 -0.99 -17.98
C LEU A 240 -0.83 0.10 -18.45
N LEU A 241 -1.14 0.09 -19.75
CA LEU A 241 -1.95 1.09 -20.44
C LEU A 241 -3.34 0.53 -20.77
N GLY A 242 -4.38 1.35 -20.75
CA GLY A 242 -5.67 0.97 -21.35
C GLY A 242 -6.88 1.40 -20.52
N PRO A 243 -8.11 1.25 -21.02
CA PRO A 243 -9.31 1.69 -20.31
C PRO A 243 -9.53 1.01 -18.94
N PRO A 244 -10.29 1.64 -18.04
CA PRO A 244 -10.59 1.09 -16.72
C PRO A 244 -11.38 -0.22 -16.81
N GLY A 245 -11.16 -1.11 -15.85
CA GLY A 245 -11.94 -2.35 -15.73
C GLY A 245 -11.49 -3.52 -16.61
N ASN A 246 -10.28 -3.48 -17.18
CA ASN A 246 -9.73 -4.57 -18.01
C ASN A 246 -8.63 -5.41 -17.33
N GLY A 247 -8.45 -5.28 -16.01
CA GLY A 247 -7.60 -6.20 -15.24
C GLY A 247 -6.17 -5.74 -14.94
N LYS A 248 -5.83 -4.46 -15.14
CA LYS A 248 -4.49 -3.90 -14.80
C LYS A 248 -4.11 -4.13 -13.33
N THR A 249 -4.94 -3.64 -12.40
CA THR A 249 -4.73 -3.76 -10.94
C THR A 249 -4.71 -5.21 -10.47
N GLU A 250 -5.61 -6.07 -10.99
CA GLU A 250 -5.61 -7.49 -10.65
C GLU A 250 -4.35 -8.21 -11.16
N THR A 251 -3.85 -7.84 -12.35
CA THR A 251 -2.58 -8.37 -12.87
C THR A 251 -1.42 -7.98 -11.97
N ILE A 252 -1.39 -6.75 -11.46
CA ILE A 252 -0.35 -6.32 -10.50
C ILE A 252 -0.40 -7.20 -9.26
N LYS A 253 -1.57 -7.39 -8.64
CA LYS A 253 -1.70 -8.27 -7.46
C LYS A 253 -1.13 -9.66 -7.73
N LEU A 254 -1.39 -10.23 -8.90
CA LEU A 254 -0.88 -11.55 -9.28
C LEU A 254 0.64 -11.58 -9.45
N LEU A 255 1.25 -10.54 -10.03
CA LEU A 255 2.70 -10.42 -10.10
C LEU A 255 3.34 -10.25 -8.72
N LEU A 256 2.74 -9.43 -7.87
CA LEU A 256 3.18 -9.28 -6.48
C LEU A 256 3.03 -10.61 -5.72
N LYS A 257 2.02 -11.41 -6.05
CA LYS A 257 1.82 -12.75 -5.49
C LYS A 257 3.01 -13.67 -5.80
N GLU A 258 3.50 -13.64 -7.03
CA GLU A 258 4.62 -14.48 -7.50
C GLU A 258 6.01 -13.93 -7.12
N SER A 259 6.10 -12.64 -6.81
CA SER A 259 7.36 -11.99 -6.41
C SER A 259 7.78 -12.37 -4.99
N LYS A 260 9.11 -12.43 -4.79
CA LYS A 260 9.76 -12.60 -3.47
C LYS A 260 10.35 -11.29 -2.94
N GLN A 261 10.22 -10.20 -3.68
CA GLN A 261 10.84 -8.92 -3.35
C GLN A 261 9.96 -8.06 -2.46
N SER A 262 10.57 -7.08 -1.79
CA SER A 262 9.82 -6.04 -1.06
C SER A 262 8.88 -5.31 -2.01
N VAL A 263 7.65 -5.05 -1.55
CA VAL A 263 6.62 -4.36 -2.33
C VAL A 263 6.30 -3.03 -1.69
N LEU A 264 6.39 -1.98 -2.50
CA LEU A 264 6.08 -0.61 -2.13
C LEU A 264 4.93 -0.13 -3.00
N TYR A 265 3.80 0.22 -2.40
CA TYR A 265 2.58 0.60 -3.09
C TYR A 265 2.24 2.06 -2.83
N VAL A 266 2.15 2.88 -3.87
CA VAL A 266 1.92 4.32 -3.76
C VAL A 266 0.46 4.65 -4.09
N LYS A 267 -0.25 5.27 -3.15
CA LYS A 267 -1.63 5.77 -3.35
C LYS A 267 -1.69 7.26 -3.69
N SER A 268 -0.68 8.04 -3.30
CA SER A 268 -0.64 9.49 -3.49
C SER A 268 0.80 10.00 -3.44
N PHE A 269 1.08 11.14 -4.05
CA PHE A 269 2.34 11.87 -3.84
C PHE A 269 2.22 12.96 -2.77
N THR A 270 1.02 13.26 -2.28
CA THR A 270 0.77 14.39 -1.38
C THR A 270 1.43 14.20 -0.01
N THR A 271 2.10 15.25 0.45
CA THR A 271 2.65 15.42 1.80
C THR A 271 2.33 16.83 2.32
N ASP A 272 2.55 17.09 3.61
CA ASP A 272 2.39 18.44 4.19
C ASP A 272 3.39 19.45 3.60
N ASP A 273 4.56 18.98 3.15
CA ASP A 273 5.63 19.80 2.55
C ASP A 273 5.53 19.88 1.01
N GLY A 274 4.45 19.33 0.43
CA GLY A 274 4.20 19.33 -1.02
C GLY A 274 4.45 17.98 -1.71
N PRO A 275 3.88 17.80 -2.91
CA PRO A 275 3.98 16.54 -3.65
C PRO A 275 5.38 16.22 -4.18
N GLU A 276 6.22 17.22 -4.42
CA GLU A 276 7.62 17.07 -4.83
C GLU A 276 8.46 16.36 -3.75
N VAL A 277 8.24 16.72 -2.47
CA VAL A 277 8.87 16.06 -1.32
C VAL A 277 8.36 14.62 -1.20
N GLY A 278 7.07 14.40 -1.48
CA GLY A 278 6.48 13.07 -1.51
C GLY A 278 7.13 12.17 -2.54
N VAL A 279 7.23 12.63 -3.79
CA VAL A 279 7.93 11.89 -4.86
C VAL A 279 9.36 11.56 -4.44
N HIS A 280 10.11 12.52 -3.92
CA HIS A 280 11.48 12.27 -3.46
C HIS A 280 11.55 11.20 -2.36
N SER A 281 10.74 11.34 -1.30
CA SER A 281 10.71 10.40 -0.17
C SER A 281 10.29 8.99 -0.58
N ILE A 282 9.42 8.85 -1.59
CA ILE A 282 9.00 7.56 -2.12
C ILE A 282 10.17 6.84 -2.77
N PHE A 283 10.92 7.53 -3.63
CA PHE A 283 12.07 6.95 -4.33
C PHE A 283 13.26 6.72 -3.39
N GLU A 284 13.47 7.58 -2.39
CA GLU A 284 14.45 7.33 -1.33
C GLU A 284 14.12 6.03 -0.57
N HIS A 285 12.86 5.86 -0.15
CA HIS A 285 12.42 4.63 0.52
C HIS A 285 12.58 3.40 -0.39
N ALA A 286 12.33 3.55 -1.70
CA ALA A 286 12.55 2.48 -2.67
C ALA A 286 14.01 2.09 -2.81
N ARG A 287 14.95 3.04 -2.81
CA ARG A 287 16.39 2.77 -2.85
C ARG A 287 16.87 2.03 -1.60
N VAL A 288 16.35 2.40 -0.43
CA VAL A 288 16.67 1.71 0.84
C VAL A 288 16.14 0.27 0.86
N ASN A 289 15.00 0.03 0.22
CA ASN A 289 14.35 -1.30 0.17
C ASN A 289 14.77 -2.15 -1.04
N ALA A 290 15.66 -1.65 -1.90
CA ALA A 290 16.09 -2.38 -3.08
C ALA A 290 16.82 -3.68 -2.69
N PRO A 291 16.59 -4.82 -3.38
CA PRO A 291 15.71 -4.97 -4.55
C PRO A 291 14.22 -5.00 -4.20
N CYS A 292 13.42 -4.22 -4.93
CA CYS A 292 11.99 -4.07 -4.65
C CYS A 292 11.14 -3.86 -5.91
N ILE A 293 9.83 -4.00 -5.75
CA ILE A 293 8.82 -3.58 -6.72
C ILE A 293 8.15 -2.30 -6.20
N LEU A 294 8.21 -1.23 -6.98
CA LEU A 294 7.51 0.03 -6.72
C LEU A 294 6.27 0.11 -7.61
N VAL A 295 5.08 0.04 -7.01
CA VAL A 295 3.79 0.10 -7.68
C VAL A 295 3.21 1.50 -7.59
N ILE A 296 2.84 2.07 -8.74
CA ILE A 296 2.23 3.39 -8.86
C ILE A 296 0.96 3.26 -9.72
N GLU A 297 -0.21 3.23 -9.10
CA GLU A 297 -1.47 3.15 -9.85
C GLU A 297 -1.99 4.53 -10.25
N ASP A 298 -2.71 4.58 -11.37
CA ASP A 298 -3.35 5.78 -11.92
C ASP A 298 -2.37 6.96 -12.10
N LEU A 299 -1.27 6.68 -12.81
CA LEU A 299 -0.19 7.62 -13.07
C LEU A 299 -0.68 8.93 -13.71
N ASP A 300 -1.73 8.86 -14.53
CA ASP A 300 -2.39 10.03 -15.16
C ASP A 300 -3.06 10.96 -14.14
N SER A 301 -3.45 10.43 -12.98
CA SER A 301 -4.01 11.21 -11.88
C SER A 301 -2.93 11.73 -10.92
N LEU A 302 -1.85 10.96 -10.73
CA LEU A 302 -0.77 11.31 -9.81
C LEU A 302 0.23 12.30 -10.41
N VAL A 303 0.58 12.17 -11.69
CA VAL A 303 1.62 12.98 -12.35
C VAL A 303 1.00 14.21 -13.03
N THR A 304 0.66 15.20 -12.22
CA THR A 304 0.18 16.50 -12.69
C THR A 304 1.31 17.35 -13.27
N SER A 305 0.98 18.44 -13.96
CA SER A 305 1.96 19.35 -14.58
C SER A 305 3.00 19.90 -13.58
N GLY A 306 2.59 20.21 -12.35
CA GLY A 306 3.49 20.74 -11.31
C GLY A 306 4.48 19.72 -10.75
N VAL A 307 4.12 18.43 -10.76
CA VAL A 307 4.93 17.35 -10.15
C VAL A 307 5.74 16.58 -11.19
N ARG A 308 5.34 16.65 -12.47
CA ARG A 308 5.90 15.90 -13.59
C ARG A 308 7.42 15.95 -13.67
N SER A 309 8.02 17.14 -13.61
CA SER A 309 9.47 17.28 -13.71
C SER A 309 10.20 16.59 -12.57
N PHE A 310 9.68 16.67 -11.34
CA PHE A 310 10.25 16.00 -10.17
C PHE A 310 10.15 14.47 -10.31
N PHE A 311 8.98 13.97 -10.72
CA PHE A 311 8.79 12.54 -10.98
C PHE A 311 9.73 11.99 -12.05
N LEU A 312 9.87 12.71 -13.17
CA LEU A 312 10.79 12.32 -14.23
C LEU A 312 12.25 12.34 -13.78
N ASN A 313 12.62 13.33 -12.96
CA ASN A 313 13.96 13.40 -12.38
C ASN A 313 14.24 12.24 -11.42
N GLU A 314 13.27 11.76 -10.66
CA GLU A 314 13.49 10.60 -9.79
C GLU A 314 13.60 9.27 -10.56
N ILE A 315 12.89 9.12 -11.70
CA ILE A 315 13.01 7.92 -12.56
C ILE A 315 14.34 7.88 -13.34
N ASP A 316 14.74 9.01 -13.92
CA ASP A 316 15.90 9.13 -14.80
C ASP A 316 17.19 9.58 -14.10
N GLY A 317 17.07 10.16 -12.91
CA GLY A 317 18.09 11.00 -12.31
C GLY A 317 19.42 10.32 -12.05
N LEU A 318 20.40 11.14 -11.68
CA LEU A 318 21.75 10.71 -11.27
C LEU A 318 21.74 9.73 -10.09
N SER A 319 20.65 9.73 -9.31
CA SER A 319 20.39 8.78 -8.25
C SER A 319 20.19 7.37 -8.82
N GLN A 320 21.05 6.44 -8.43
CA GLN A 320 21.05 5.07 -8.94
C GLN A 320 19.85 4.28 -8.38
N ASN A 321 18.79 4.10 -9.18
CA ASN A 321 17.62 3.27 -8.87
C ASN A 321 17.91 1.76 -9.05
N GLU A 322 19.07 1.30 -8.58
CA GLU A 322 19.54 -0.08 -8.74
C GLU A 322 18.63 -1.05 -7.99
N GLY A 323 18.23 -2.14 -8.65
CA GLY A 323 17.36 -3.17 -8.09
C GLY A 323 15.88 -2.80 -8.03
N ILE A 324 15.46 -1.66 -8.60
CA ILE A 324 14.07 -1.19 -8.54
C ILE A 324 13.32 -1.56 -9.85
N LEU A 325 12.26 -2.35 -9.70
CA LEU A 325 11.25 -2.57 -10.75
C LEU A 325 10.05 -1.65 -10.51
N ILE A 326 9.83 -0.69 -11.39
CA ILE A 326 8.65 0.19 -11.32
C ILE A 326 7.53 -0.45 -12.14
N ILE A 327 6.34 -0.58 -11.55
CA ILE A 327 5.14 -1.01 -12.26
C ILE A 327 4.10 0.09 -12.11
N ALA A 328 3.72 0.71 -13.21
CA ALA A 328 2.73 1.79 -13.22
C ALA A 328 1.49 1.45 -14.04
N THR A 329 0.35 2.02 -13.68
CA THR A 329 -0.89 1.91 -14.47
C THR A 329 -1.37 3.27 -14.95
N THR A 330 -2.12 3.29 -16.05
CA THR A 330 -2.91 4.46 -16.44
C THR A 330 -4.22 4.02 -17.10
N ASN A 331 -5.29 4.75 -16.80
CA ASN A 331 -6.58 4.58 -17.47
C ASN A 331 -6.72 5.47 -18.72
N HIS A 332 -5.84 6.46 -18.84
CA HIS A 332 -5.88 7.51 -19.85
C HIS A 332 -4.50 7.68 -20.50
N PRO A 333 -4.06 6.73 -21.36
CA PRO A 333 -2.76 6.82 -22.03
C PRO A 333 -2.55 8.15 -22.77
N GLU A 334 -3.62 8.76 -23.28
CA GLU A 334 -3.63 10.06 -23.96
C GLU A 334 -3.30 11.25 -23.06
N ARG A 335 -3.40 11.09 -21.73
CA ARG A 335 -3.06 12.13 -20.73
C ARG A 335 -1.63 12.02 -20.22
N ILE A 336 -0.95 10.91 -20.52
CA ILE A 336 0.43 10.70 -20.10
C ILE A 336 1.38 11.50 -20.99
N ASP A 337 2.37 12.12 -20.36
CA ASP A 337 3.40 12.88 -21.05
C ASP A 337 4.21 12.01 -22.03
N ASP A 338 4.49 12.54 -23.21
CA ASP A 338 5.28 11.85 -24.24
C ASP A 338 6.66 11.42 -23.75
N ALA A 339 7.27 12.16 -22.84
CA ALA A 339 8.56 11.80 -22.30
C ALA A 339 8.44 10.61 -21.34
N ILE A 340 7.30 10.38 -20.67
CA ILE A 340 7.06 9.15 -19.88
C ILE A 340 6.87 7.96 -20.83
N LEU A 341 6.10 8.15 -21.90
CA LEU A 341 5.80 7.08 -22.85
C LEU A 341 7.00 6.72 -23.71
N ASN A 342 7.61 7.69 -24.39
CA ASN A 342 8.46 7.41 -25.55
C ASN A 342 9.95 7.49 -25.27
N ARG A 343 10.37 7.97 -24.10
CA ARG A 343 11.79 8.07 -23.76
C ARG A 343 12.30 6.75 -23.15
N PRO A 344 13.34 6.14 -23.74
CA PRO A 344 13.98 4.95 -23.16
C PRO A 344 14.52 5.21 -21.75
N SER A 345 14.69 4.16 -20.95
CA SER A 345 15.18 4.17 -19.55
C SER A 345 14.13 4.53 -18.49
N ARG A 346 12.89 4.87 -18.87
CA ARG A 346 11.78 5.17 -17.95
C ARG A 346 10.84 3.99 -17.82
N PHE A 347 10.02 3.78 -18.85
CA PHE A 347 9.10 2.65 -19.00
C PHE A 347 9.43 1.92 -20.30
N ASP A 348 10.43 1.05 -20.22
CA ASP A 348 10.98 0.33 -21.36
C ASP A 348 10.01 -0.71 -21.93
N VAL A 349 9.08 -1.20 -21.10
CA VAL A 349 8.09 -2.21 -21.48
C VAL A 349 6.69 -1.67 -21.23
N LYS A 350 5.81 -1.83 -22.22
CA LYS A 350 4.42 -1.37 -22.18
C LYS A 350 3.49 -2.52 -22.49
N TYR A 351 2.45 -2.66 -21.68
CA TYR A 351 1.42 -3.67 -21.82
C TYR A 351 0.07 -2.98 -22.05
N ASN A 352 -0.55 -3.19 -23.21
CA ASN A 352 -1.86 -2.63 -23.54
C ASN A 352 -2.97 -3.58 -23.09
N PHE A 353 -3.83 -3.10 -22.21
CA PHE A 353 -5.04 -3.73 -21.70
C PHE A 353 -6.24 -3.12 -22.43
N ASP A 354 -6.37 -3.49 -23.70
CA ASP A 354 -7.47 -3.06 -24.56
C ASP A 354 -8.81 -3.66 -24.10
N LEU A 355 -9.90 -3.19 -24.70
CA LEU A 355 -11.20 -3.83 -24.52
C LEU A 355 -11.15 -5.29 -24.99
N PRO A 356 -11.84 -6.21 -24.30
CA PRO A 356 -11.79 -7.62 -24.63
C PRO A 356 -12.29 -7.90 -26.05
N THR A 357 -11.51 -8.70 -26.77
CA THR A 357 -11.89 -9.25 -28.08
C THR A 357 -13.13 -10.13 -27.96
N GLU A 358 -13.77 -10.42 -29.08
CA GLU A 358 -14.91 -11.34 -29.13
C GLU A 358 -14.61 -12.67 -28.43
N SER A 359 -13.45 -13.28 -28.72
CA SER A 359 -13.00 -14.53 -28.11
C SER A 359 -12.84 -14.44 -26.58
N LEU A 360 -12.26 -13.33 -26.08
CA LEU A 360 -12.11 -13.11 -24.65
C LEU A 360 -13.47 -12.89 -23.96
N ARG A 361 -14.41 -12.18 -24.60
CA ARG A 361 -15.77 -12.01 -24.07
C ARG A 361 -16.53 -13.35 -24.01
N THR A 362 -16.41 -14.18 -25.04
CA THR A 362 -16.99 -15.54 -25.05
C THR A 362 -16.42 -16.39 -23.92
N THR A 363 -15.09 -16.39 -23.76
CA THR A 363 -14.41 -17.14 -22.69
C THR A 363 -14.87 -16.67 -21.31
N TYR A 364 -14.99 -15.36 -21.11
CA TYR A 364 -15.47 -14.77 -19.87
C TYR A 364 -16.92 -15.15 -19.56
N ALA A 365 -17.80 -15.10 -20.57
CA ALA A 365 -19.20 -15.49 -20.43
C ALA A 365 -19.34 -16.97 -20.06
N LEU A 366 -18.61 -17.85 -20.74
CA LEU A 366 -18.60 -19.29 -20.45
C LEU A 366 -18.15 -19.58 -19.01
N LYS A 367 -17.06 -18.94 -18.55
CA LYS A 367 -16.58 -19.08 -17.16
C LYS A 367 -17.66 -18.69 -16.15
N TRP A 368 -18.39 -17.61 -16.39
CA TRP A 368 -19.47 -17.18 -15.50
C TRP A 368 -20.68 -18.11 -15.52
N ILE A 369 -21.11 -18.57 -16.70
CA ILE A 369 -22.21 -19.53 -16.83
C ILE A 369 -21.87 -20.82 -16.07
N GLN A 370 -20.65 -21.33 -16.23
CA GLN A 370 -20.17 -22.52 -15.52
C GLN A 370 -20.11 -22.29 -14.00
N LYS A 371 -19.65 -21.13 -13.55
CA LYS A 371 -19.61 -20.76 -12.12
C LYS A 371 -21.01 -20.72 -11.50
N ILE A 372 -22.01 -20.20 -12.23
CA ILE A 372 -23.40 -20.17 -11.76
C ILE A 372 -23.92 -21.60 -11.58
N LYS A 373 -23.65 -22.48 -12.55
CA LYS A 373 -24.04 -23.91 -12.48
C LYS A 373 -23.33 -24.67 -11.36
N SER A 374 -22.03 -24.45 -11.14
CA SER A 374 -21.28 -25.18 -10.11
C SER A 374 -21.74 -24.82 -8.70
N THR A 375 -22.24 -23.60 -8.51
CA THR A 375 -22.80 -23.13 -7.22
C THR A 375 -24.09 -23.90 -6.85
N GLU A 376 -24.74 -24.58 -7.80
CA GLU A 376 -25.93 -25.41 -7.54
C GLU A 376 -25.62 -26.78 -6.89
N GLY A 377 -24.36 -27.25 -6.96
CA GLY A 377 -24.00 -28.62 -6.60
C GLY A 377 -23.30 -28.84 -5.24
N GLU A 378 -22.87 -27.77 -4.56
CA GLU A 378 -21.92 -27.86 -3.43
C GLU A 378 -22.51 -27.65 -2.04
N SER A 379 -23.81 -27.36 -1.90
CA SER A 379 -24.44 -27.13 -0.59
C SER A 379 -25.47 -28.21 -0.26
N GLU A 380 -25.50 -28.70 1.00
CA GLU A 380 -26.76 -29.20 1.55
C GLU A 380 -27.86 -28.15 1.30
N PRO A 381 -29.11 -28.54 1.02
CA PRO A 381 -30.16 -27.62 0.64
C PRO A 381 -30.45 -26.65 1.79
N SER A 382 -29.73 -25.53 1.82
CA SER A 382 -30.06 -24.36 2.61
C SER A 382 -31.07 -23.53 1.81
N ASP A 383 -31.99 -22.90 2.54
CA ASP A 383 -33.09 -22.09 1.99
C ASP A 383 -32.59 -20.91 1.13
N ASP A 384 -31.30 -20.57 1.23
CA ASP A 384 -30.64 -19.47 0.52
C ASP A 384 -30.05 -19.84 -0.87
N SER A 385 -29.99 -21.11 -1.26
CA SER A 385 -29.41 -21.50 -2.56
C SER A 385 -30.24 -21.01 -3.76
N LEU A 386 -29.62 -20.31 -4.71
CA LEU A 386 -30.27 -19.87 -5.95
C LEU A 386 -30.23 -21.02 -6.97
N SER A 387 -31.35 -21.70 -7.20
CA SER A 387 -31.48 -22.75 -8.23
C SER A 387 -31.73 -22.11 -9.60
N ILE A 388 -30.65 -21.81 -10.32
CA ILE A 388 -30.64 -21.12 -11.62
C ILE A 388 -30.33 -22.11 -12.74
N LYS A 389 -31.38 -22.53 -13.45
CA LYS A 389 -31.25 -23.41 -14.62
C LYS A 389 -31.48 -22.65 -15.93
N PHE A 390 -30.41 -22.52 -16.70
CA PHE A 390 -30.48 -22.03 -18.08
C PHE A 390 -31.11 -23.08 -19.00
N THR A 391 -31.98 -22.63 -19.89
CA THR A 391 -32.64 -23.47 -20.91
C THR A 391 -31.81 -23.57 -22.19
N LYS A 392 -31.01 -22.55 -22.49
CA LYS A 392 -30.07 -22.56 -23.63
C LYS A 392 -28.81 -23.34 -23.29
N SER A 393 -28.12 -23.84 -24.31
CA SER A 393 -26.79 -24.42 -24.11
C SER A 393 -25.77 -23.33 -23.75
N ASP A 394 -24.67 -23.72 -23.09
CA ASP A 394 -23.63 -22.77 -22.67
C ASP A 394 -23.04 -22.00 -23.85
N SER A 395 -22.86 -22.69 -24.99
CA SER A 395 -22.32 -22.08 -26.20
C SER A 395 -23.30 -21.08 -26.82
N GLU A 396 -24.59 -21.38 -26.86
CA GLU A 396 -25.60 -20.48 -27.42
C GLU A 396 -25.76 -19.23 -26.55
N LEU A 397 -25.83 -19.39 -25.24
CA LEU A 397 -25.97 -18.26 -24.31
C LEU A 397 -24.71 -17.37 -24.33
N ALA A 398 -23.52 -17.97 -24.36
CA ALA A 398 -22.28 -17.21 -24.45
C ALA A 398 -22.15 -16.45 -25.77
N ASP A 399 -22.59 -17.03 -26.90
CA ASP A 399 -22.60 -16.36 -28.21
C ASP A 399 -23.52 -15.13 -28.20
N GLU A 400 -24.73 -15.25 -27.66
CA GLU A 400 -25.64 -14.11 -27.53
C GLU A 400 -25.11 -13.00 -26.61
N ILE A 401 -24.52 -13.37 -25.47
CA ILE A 401 -23.85 -12.40 -24.59
C ILE A 401 -22.70 -11.72 -25.32
N THR A 402 -21.89 -12.47 -26.05
CA THR A 402 -20.72 -11.95 -26.77
C THR A 402 -21.12 -10.91 -27.83
N LYS A 403 -22.18 -11.19 -28.58
CA LYS A 403 -22.75 -10.28 -29.59
C LYS A 403 -23.36 -9.03 -28.97
N GLY A 404 -24.03 -9.17 -27.82
CA GLY A 404 -24.68 -8.05 -27.13
C GLY A 404 -23.74 -7.16 -26.30
N THR A 405 -22.45 -7.51 -26.20
CA THR A 405 -21.47 -6.84 -25.30
C THR A 405 -20.26 -6.29 -26.04
N GLU A 406 -20.39 -6.00 -27.34
CA GLU A 406 -19.34 -5.32 -28.09
C GLU A 406 -18.95 -3.98 -27.43
N GLY A 407 -17.65 -3.75 -27.29
CA GLY A 407 -17.11 -2.54 -26.66
C GLY A 407 -17.17 -2.50 -25.13
N TRP A 408 -17.64 -3.56 -24.46
CA TRP A 408 -17.68 -3.61 -23.00
C TRP A 408 -16.34 -4.02 -22.40
N SER A 409 -15.97 -3.45 -21.25
CA SER A 409 -14.84 -3.93 -20.44
C SER A 409 -15.24 -5.16 -19.63
N PHE A 410 -14.24 -5.89 -19.10
CA PHE A 410 -14.50 -7.01 -18.19
C PHE A 410 -15.28 -6.59 -16.94
N ALA A 411 -15.11 -5.36 -16.44
CA ALA A 411 -15.90 -4.84 -15.34
C ALA A 411 -17.39 -4.73 -15.67
N PHE A 412 -17.75 -4.26 -16.88
CA PHE A 412 -19.14 -4.23 -17.33
C PHE A 412 -19.71 -5.64 -17.54
N LEU A 413 -18.93 -6.57 -18.08
CA LEU A 413 -19.33 -7.98 -18.18
C LEU A 413 -19.56 -8.59 -16.79
N LYS A 414 -18.71 -8.28 -15.81
CA LYS A 414 -18.89 -8.71 -14.42
C LYS A 414 -20.20 -8.16 -13.84
N GLU A 415 -20.48 -6.87 -14.07
CA GLU A 415 -21.70 -6.21 -13.62
C GLU A 415 -22.96 -6.85 -14.19
N LEU A 416 -22.94 -7.30 -15.45
CA LEU A 416 -24.06 -8.06 -16.04
C LEU A 416 -24.40 -9.29 -15.20
N PHE A 417 -23.41 -10.13 -14.90
CA PHE A 417 -23.67 -11.35 -14.12
C PHE A 417 -24.05 -11.06 -12.67
N ILE A 418 -23.40 -10.06 -12.03
CA ILE A 418 -23.73 -9.69 -10.64
C ILE A 418 -25.15 -9.13 -10.55
N SER A 419 -25.51 -8.17 -11.40
CA SER A 419 -26.84 -7.57 -11.41
C SER A 419 -27.93 -8.60 -11.74
N PHE A 420 -27.65 -9.54 -12.64
CA PHE A 420 -28.51 -10.70 -12.89
C PHE A 420 -28.72 -11.54 -11.62
N LEU A 421 -27.65 -11.96 -10.94
CA LEU A 421 -27.75 -12.78 -9.73
C LEU A 421 -28.49 -12.07 -8.59
N LEU A 422 -28.23 -10.77 -8.39
CA LEU A 422 -28.94 -9.96 -7.39
C LEU A 422 -30.43 -9.83 -7.72
N ARG A 423 -30.78 -9.66 -8.98
CA ARG A 423 -32.17 -9.63 -9.43
C ARG A 423 -32.88 -10.95 -9.13
N VAL A 424 -32.24 -12.08 -9.46
CA VAL A 424 -32.77 -13.41 -9.18
C VAL A 424 -32.95 -13.64 -7.68
N ALA A 425 -31.97 -13.23 -6.86
CA ALA A 425 -32.08 -13.31 -5.40
C ALA A 425 -33.24 -12.49 -4.85
N HIS A 426 -33.42 -11.27 -5.34
CA HIS A 426 -34.53 -10.40 -4.93
C HIS A 426 -35.90 -10.98 -5.33
N ASP A 427 -36.03 -11.48 -6.57
CA ASP A 427 -37.26 -12.14 -7.02
C ASP A 427 -37.56 -13.40 -6.19
N LYS A 428 -36.52 -14.16 -5.79
CA LYS A 428 -36.70 -15.31 -4.90
C LYS A 428 -37.29 -14.92 -3.56
N THR A 429 -36.71 -13.93 -2.90
CA THR A 429 -37.20 -13.41 -1.61
C THR A 429 -38.65 -12.92 -1.71
N ARG A 430 -39.00 -12.23 -2.80
CA ARG A 430 -40.37 -11.75 -3.04
C ARG A 430 -41.36 -12.89 -3.21
N VAL A 431 -41.02 -13.89 -4.01
CA VAL A 431 -41.89 -15.05 -4.28
C VAL A 431 -42.10 -15.90 -3.01
N LEU A 432 -41.07 -16.05 -2.18
CA LEU A 432 -41.19 -16.67 -0.85
C LEU A 432 -42.13 -15.88 0.07
N ALA A 433 -42.04 -14.56 0.07
CA ALA A 433 -42.94 -13.69 0.85
C ALA A 433 -44.39 -13.75 0.36
N GLU A 434 -44.61 -13.87 -0.94
CA GLU A 434 -45.94 -13.90 -1.58
C GLU A 434 -46.56 -15.31 -1.67
N LYS A 435 -45.85 -16.37 -1.24
CA LYS A 435 -46.25 -17.79 -1.40
C LYS A 435 -46.63 -18.15 -2.85
N SER A 436 -45.92 -17.57 -3.81
CA SER A 436 -46.17 -17.76 -5.24
C SER A 436 -45.28 -18.88 -5.81
N THR A 437 -45.69 -19.54 -6.90
CA THR A 437 -44.88 -20.53 -7.62
C THR A 437 -44.05 -19.92 -8.77
N ALA A 438 -44.08 -18.59 -8.94
CA ALA A 438 -43.57 -17.89 -10.12
C ALA A 438 -42.09 -18.13 -10.50
N LEU A 439 -41.22 -18.48 -9.54
CA LEU A 439 -39.81 -18.80 -9.83
C LEU A 439 -39.63 -20.04 -10.73
N THR A 440 -40.54 -21.01 -10.63
CA THR A 440 -40.43 -22.27 -11.38
C THR A 440 -40.70 -22.14 -12.88
N GLU A 441 -41.38 -21.05 -13.29
CA GLU A 441 -41.66 -20.74 -14.70
C GLU A 441 -40.70 -19.69 -15.28
N THR A 442 -39.76 -19.18 -14.47
CA THR A 442 -38.86 -18.10 -14.90
C THR A 442 -37.78 -18.64 -15.85
N LYS A 443 -37.74 -18.08 -17.06
CA LYS A 443 -36.66 -18.35 -18.01
C LYS A 443 -35.45 -17.46 -17.71
N PHE A 444 -34.49 -18.01 -16.98
CA PHE A 444 -33.30 -17.27 -16.55
C PHE A 444 -32.44 -16.74 -17.71
N ASP A 445 -32.44 -17.41 -18.86
CA ASP A 445 -31.77 -16.91 -20.08
C ASP A 445 -32.34 -15.56 -20.49
N GLU A 446 -33.67 -15.43 -20.52
CA GLU A 446 -34.36 -14.19 -20.90
C GLU A 446 -34.10 -13.08 -19.87
N VAL A 447 -34.06 -13.42 -18.58
CA VAL A 447 -33.74 -12.44 -17.51
C VAL A 447 -32.32 -11.88 -17.67
N LEU A 448 -31.33 -12.75 -17.93
CA LEU A 448 -29.94 -12.35 -18.15
C LEU A 448 -29.79 -11.48 -19.41
N LEU A 449 -30.40 -11.88 -20.52
CA LEU A 449 -30.33 -11.15 -21.78
C LEU A 449 -31.06 -9.80 -21.72
N ASN A 450 -32.19 -9.73 -21.00
CA ASN A 450 -32.87 -8.47 -20.73
C ASN A 450 -32.01 -7.53 -19.86
N GLN A 451 -31.29 -8.08 -18.89
CA GLN A 451 -30.35 -7.30 -18.07
C GLN A 451 -29.20 -6.74 -18.92
N MET A 452 -28.67 -7.54 -19.86
CA MET A 452 -27.67 -7.10 -20.82
C MET A 452 -28.19 -5.93 -21.68
N ALA A 453 -29.40 -6.05 -22.24
CA ALA A 453 -30.01 -4.97 -23.01
C ALA A 453 -30.22 -3.69 -22.18
N THR A 454 -30.61 -3.84 -20.90
CA THR A 454 -30.76 -2.71 -19.98
C THR A 454 -29.43 -2.00 -19.72
N LEU A 455 -28.37 -2.74 -19.44
CA LEU A 455 -27.04 -2.16 -19.23
C LEU A 455 -26.48 -1.51 -20.51
N ALA A 456 -26.71 -2.11 -21.69
CA ALA A 456 -26.25 -1.57 -22.97
C ALA A 456 -26.86 -0.19 -23.29
N THR A 457 -28.12 0.02 -22.93
CA THR A 457 -28.79 1.34 -23.11
C THR A 457 -28.23 2.39 -22.14
N GLN A 458 -27.90 2.00 -20.90
CA GLN A 458 -27.30 2.90 -19.90
C GLN A 458 -25.86 3.31 -20.24
N THR A 459 -25.08 2.42 -20.87
CA THR A 459 -23.73 2.75 -21.35
C THR A 459 -23.76 3.70 -22.54
N SER A 460 -24.74 3.53 -23.44
CA SER A 460 -24.89 4.37 -24.63
C SER A 460 -25.35 5.80 -24.32
N SER A 461 -26.18 5.99 -23.28
CA SER A 461 -26.60 7.32 -22.82
C SER A 461 -25.47 8.09 -22.12
N LYS A 462 -24.63 7.43 -21.33
CA LYS A 462 -23.46 8.07 -20.68
C LYS A 462 -22.38 8.56 -21.64
N SER A 463 -22.24 7.96 -22.82
CA SER A 463 -21.34 8.47 -23.87
C SER A 463 -21.86 9.73 -24.59
N GLY A 464 -23.14 10.09 -24.40
CA GLY A 464 -23.77 11.25 -25.07
C GLY A 464 -23.70 12.57 -24.32
N GLU A 465 -23.38 12.58 -23.02
CA GLU A 465 -23.47 13.79 -22.16
C GLU A 465 -22.13 14.51 -21.90
N ASN A 466 -21.00 14.01 -22.41
CA ASN A 466 -19.68 14.65 -22.20
C ASN A 466 -19.22 15.62 -23.31
N ASN A 467 -20.13 16.10 -24.16
CA ASN A 467 -19.83 17.16 -25.14
C ASN A 467 -20.87 18.28 -25.05
N THR A 468 -20.74 19.12 -24.03
CA THR A 468 -21.17 20.52 -24.12
C THR A 468 -19.97 21.38 -23.76
N ASP A 469 -19.46 22.06 -24.79
CA ASP A 469 -18.31 22.94 -24.80
C ASP A 469 -18.43 24.07 -23.75
N ASN A 470 -17.39 24.22 -22.92
CA ASN A 470 -16.95 25.53 -22.44
C ASN A 470 -15.74 25.92 -23.30
N ASP A 471 -16.00 26.57 -24.43
CA ASP A 471 -14.96 27.09 -25.34
C ASP A 471 -14.93 28.63 -25.22
N GLU A 472 -14.13 29.14 -24.27
CA GLU A 472 -13.63 30.51 -24.29
C GLU A 472 -12.13 30.50 -24.66
N GLY A 473 -11.87 30.73 -25.95
CA GLY A 473 -10.81 31.62 -26.45
C GLY A 473 -9.33 31.22 -26.31
N ASP A 474 -8.72 30.72 -27.39
CA ASP A 474 -7.32 31.05 -27.75
C ASP A 474 -7.10 30.89 -29.29
N PRO A 475 -6.54 31.88 -30.02
CA PRO A 475 -6.48 31.84 -31.48
C PRO A 475 -5.09 31.41 -31.98
N GLN A 476 -4.89 30.12 -32.23
CA GLN A 476 -3.90 29.62 -33.21
C GLN A 476 -4.13 28.13 -33.50
N LYS A 477 -4.99 27.82 -34.48
CA LYS A 477 -5.19 26.44 -34.97
C LYS A 477 -4.20 26.11 -36.09
N THR A 478 -3.47 25.01 -35.95
CA THR A 478 -2.48 24.53 -36.92
C THR A 478 -3.17 23.90 -38.15
N PRO A 479 -2.49 23.83 -39.33
CA PRO A 479 -3.07 23.32 -40.58
C PRO A 479 -3.65 21.90 -40.50
N ALA A 480 -3.14 21.06 -39.57
CA ALA A 480 -3.61 19.70 -39.36
C ALA A 480 -5.02 19.63 -38.76
N GLN A 481 -5.43 20.61 -37.96
CA GLN A 481 -6.78 20.70 -37.39
C GLN A 481 -7.80 21.21 -38.42
N ALA A 482 -7.38 22.06 -39.36
CA ALA A 482 -8.21 22.51 -40.48
C ALA A 482 -8.53 21.35 -41.46
N ALA A 483 -7.57 20.46 -41.71
CA ALA A 483 -7.78 19.28 -42.56
C ALA A 483 -8.78 18.28 -41.95
N ARG A 484 -8.75 18.06 -40.63
CA ARG A 484 -9.74 17.21 -39.93
C ARG A 484 -11.14 17.83 -39.93
N LEU A 485 -11.25 19.16 -39.83
CA LEU A 485 -12.54 19.84 -39.89
C LEU A 485 -13.15 19.85 -41.30
N ALA A 486 -12.31 19.94 -42.34
CA ALA A 486 -12.74 19.86 -43.75
C ALA A 486 -13.25 18.45 -44.13
N LEU A 487 -12.57 17.39 -43.69
CA LEU A 487 -13.02 16.00 -43.87
C LEU A 487 -14.37 15.73 -43.16
N ARG A 488 -14.56 16.33 -41.97
CA ARG A 488 -15.82 16.19 -41.20
C ARG A 488 -16.99 16.94 -41.82
N ARG A 489 -16.75 18.04 -42.56
CA ARG A 489 -17.78 18.76 -43.33
C ARG A 489 -18.12 18.09 -44.66
N MET A 490 -17.16 17.42 -45.31
CA MET A 490 -17.44 16.69 -46.56
C MET A 490 -18.28 15.42 -46.35
N MET A 491 -18.23 14.80 -45.16
CA MET A 491 -19.03 13.60 -44.87
C MET A 491 -20.46 13.89 -44.38
N THR A 492 -20.78 15.13 -43.97
CA THR A 492 -22.10 15.48 -43.43
C THR A 492 -23.04 16.16 -44.41
N THR A 493 -22.57 16.59 -45.58
CA THR A 493 -23.42 17.13 -46.65
C THR A 493 -23.43 16.22 -47.86
N GLY A 494 -24.05 15.06 -47.72
CA GLY A 494 -24.54 14.26 -48.85
C GLY A 494 -25.93 14.72 -49.26
N ARG A 495 -26.04 15.58 -50.28
CA ARG A 495 -27.25 15.73 -51.09
C ARG A 495 -26.88 15.96 -52.56
N VAL A 496 -27.13 14.89 -53.33
CA VAL A 496 -27.20 14.69 -54.79
C VAL A 496 -25.95 15.02 -55.60
#